data_AF-C9MXP5-F1
#
_entry.id   AF-C9MXP5-F1
#
_cell.length_a   1.000
_cell.length_b   1.000
_cell.length_c   1.000
_cell.angle_alpha   90.00
_cell.angle_beta   90.00
_cell.angle_gamma   90.00
#
_symmetry.space_group_name_H-M   'P 1'
#
loop_
_entity.id
_entity.type
_entity.pdbx_description
1 polymer ?
#
loop_
_entity_poly.entity_id
_entity_poly.type
_entity_poly.pdbx_seq_one_letter_code
_entity_poly.pdbx_strand_id
1 'polypeptide(L)'
;MEKVKELIERGLELFSRNSVGRLEKFFESAKQENLDISSIDKKYMKFKRTKKKKRFTTIFNYFTFGFSAIGRMAHMAYDAERKEEFKNERMKLQGEIKDVLANGSIDDNSRELLQIMDFYLYD
;
A
#
# COMPACT_ATOMS: atom_id res chain seq x y z
N MET A 1 13.31 14.25 -3.13
CA MET A 1 13.36 13.35 -1.96
C MET A 1 12.05 13.33 -1.19
N GLU A 2 11.56 14.45 -0.64
CA GLU A 2 10.35 14.46 0.20
C GLU A 2 9.08 13.98 -0.53
N LYS A 3 8.84 14.47 -1.76
CA LYS A 3 7.73 13.99 -2.62
C LYS A 3 7.78 12.48 -2.88
N VAL A 4 8.97 11.90 -3.08
CA VAL A 4 9.10 10.45 -3.34
C VAL A 4 8.71 9.65 -2.10
N LYS A 5 9.20 10.08 -0.93
CA LYS A 5 8.83 9.46 0.34
C LYS A 5 7.32 9.53 0.58
N GLU A 6 6.70 10.68 0.33
CA GLU A 6 5.25 10.85 0.45
C GLU A 6 4.48 9.88 -0.47
N LEU A 7 4.87 9.78 -1.74
CA LEU A 7 4.27 8.83 -2.68
C LEU A 7 4.42 7.38 -2.21
N ILE A 8 5.58 7.05 -1.64
CA ILE A 8 5.82 5.72 -1.09
C ILE A 8 4.87 5.45 0.07
N GLU A 9 4.80 6.36 1.04
CA GLU A 9 3.94 6.18 2.21
C GLU A 9 2.44 6.13 1.86
N ARG A 10 1.99 6.94 0.89
CA ARG A 10 0.62 6.91 0.37
C ARG A 10 0.29 5.58 -0.32
N GLY A 11 1.22 5.02 -1.10
CA GLY A 11 1.04 3.71 -1.70
C GLY A 11 0.96 2.58 -0.68
N LEU A 12 1.81 2.60 0.35
CA LEU A 12 1.77 1.63 1.43
C LEU A 12 0.49 1.73 2.25
N GLU A 13 0.01 2.95 2.51
CA GLU A 13 -1.28 3.18 3.15
C GLU A 13 -2.42 2.60 2.31
N LEU A 14 -2.42 2.90 1.02
CA LEU A 14 -3.42 2.41 0.09
C LEU A 14 -3.45 0.87 0.05
N PHE A 15 -2.28 0.22 0.05
CA PHE A 15 -2.18 -1.23 0.17
C PHE A 15 -2.68 -1.74 1.53
N SER A 16 -2.29 -1.11 2.65
CA SER A 16 -2.71 -1.53 3.98
C SER A 16 -4.23 -1.52 4.18
N ARG A 17 -4.91 -0.55 3.54
CA ARG A 17 -6.36 -0.37 3.63
C ARG A 17 -7.13 -1.34 2.73
N ASN A 18 -6.55 -1.78 1.62
CA ASN A 18 -7.29 -2.46 0.54
C ASN A 18 -6.77 -3.84 0.15
N SER A 19 -5.47 -4.10 0.30
CA SER A 19 -4.87 -5.42 0.05
C SER A 19 -3.54 -5.57 0.77
N VAL A 20 -3.59 -6.22 1.94
CA VAL A 20 -2.38 -6.59 2.70
C VAL A 20 -1.44 -7.46 1.86
N GLY A 21 -1.97 -8.28 0.96
CA GLY A 21 -1.15 -9.07 0.04
C GLY A 21 -0.29 -8.21 -0.90
N ARG A 22 -0.79 -7.06 -1.38
CA ARG A 22 0.02 -6.12 -2.18
C ARG A 22 1.14 -5.50 -1.35
N LEU A 23 0.84 -5.18 -0.09
CA LEU A 23 1.84 -4.66 0.85
C LEU A 23 2.94 -5.68 1.14
N GLU A 24 2.58 -6.95 1.38
CA GLU A 24 3.54 -8.04 1.56
C GLU A 24 4.43 -8.22 0.32
N LYS A 25 3.82 -8.28 -0.88
CA LYS A 25 4.54 -8.41 -2.14
C LYS A 25 5.49 -7.24 -2.40
N PHE A 26 5.08 -6.01 -2.09
CA PHE A 26 5.95 -4.83 -2.18
C PHE A 26 7.24 -5.02 -1.35
N PHE A 27 7.11 -5.42 -0.09
CA PHE A 27 8.28 -5.64 0.78
C PHE A 27 9.11 -6.86 0.38
N GLU A 28 8.48 -7.91 -0.15
CA GLU A 28 9.20 -9.07 -0.70
C GLU A 28 10.04 -8.67 -1.91
N SER A 29 9.47 -7.92 -2.86
CA SER A 29 10.18 -7.39 -4.03
C SER A 29 11.29 -6.43 -3.63
N ALA A 30 11.02 -5.45 -2.75
CA ALA A 30 12.04 -4.52 -2.28
C ALA A 30 13.22 -5.23 -1.60
N LYS A 31 12.94 -6.33 -0.88
CA LYS A 31 13.98 -7.16 -0.27
C LYS A 31 14.75 -7.97 -1.30
N GLN A 32 14.09 -8.52 -2.32
CA GLN A 32 14.75 -9.28 -3.40
C GLN A 32 15.75 -8.40 -4.15
N GLU A 33 15.37 -7.15 -4.40
CA GLU A 33 16.20 -6.14 -5.05
C GLU A 33 17.22 -5.45 -4.10
N ASN A 34 17.29 -5.88 -2.84
CA ASN A 34 18.15 -5.29 -1.79
C ASN A 34 18.00 -3.77 -1.63
N LEU A 35 16.77 -3.25 -1.80
CA LEU A 35 16.49 -1.82 -1.69
C LEU A 35 16.54 -1.35 -0.23
N ASP A 36 17.05 -0.14 -0.03
CA ASP A 36 17.00 0.56 1.25
C ASP A 36 15.58 1.07 1.52
N ILE A 37 14.95 0.43 2.50
CA ILE A 37 13.62 0.76 2.99
C ILE A 37 13.68 1.42 4.38
N SER A 38 14.86 1.77 4.90
CA SER A 38 15.04 2.32 6.24
C SER A 38 14.30 3.65 6.47
N SER A 39 14.04 4.39 5.40
CA SER A 39 13.34 5.67 5.39
C SER A 39 11.81 5.55 5.47
N ILE A 40 11.26 4.35 5.28
CA ILE A 40 9.83 4.07 5.32
C ILE A 40 9.35 3.91 6.76
N ASP A 41 8.18 4.48 7.08
CA ASP A 41 7.57 4.41 8.41
C ASP A 41 7.46 2.95 8.92
N LYS A 42 7.95 2.74 10.14
CA LYS A 42 7.94 1.43 10.83
C LYS A 42 6.54 0.85 10.96
N LYS A 43 5.47 1.66 10.95
CA LYS A 43 4.09 1.14 10.97
C LYS A 43 3.80 0.24 9.76
N TYR A 44 4.40 0.54 8.61
CA TYR A 44 4.31 -0.28 7.40
C TYR A 44 5.28 -1.46 7.40
N MET A 45 6.27 -1.50 8.30
CA MET A 45 7.26 -2.61 8.39
C MET A 45 6.79 -3.78 9.25
N LYS A 46 5.68 -3.63 9.98
CA LYS A 46 5.22 -4.60 10.99
C LYS A 46 4.61 -5.89 10.40
N PHE A 47 4.59 -6.08 9.09
CA PHE A 47 4.07 -7.30 8.44
C PHE A 47 5.01 -8.52 8.55
N LYS A 48 5.99 -8.47 9.46
CA LYS A 48 6.98 -9.54 9.62
C LYS A 48 6.37 -10.78 10.30
N ARG A 49 6.17 -11.81 9.48
CA ARG A 49 6.21 -13.25 9.77
C ARG A 49 5.13 -13.85 10.69
N THR A 50 4.07 -14.35 10.05
CA THR A 50 3.31 -15.54 10.51
C THR A 50 3.49 -16.72 9.55
N LYS A 51 4.73 -17.02 9.12
CA LYS A 51 5.05 -18.25 8.35
C LYS A 51 5.65 -19.39 9.19
N LYS A 52 5.37 -19.48 10.50
CA LYS A 52 5.77 -20.65 11.31
C LYS A 52 4.68 -21.05 12.32
N LYS A 53 3.90 -22.08 11.92
CA LYS A 53 3.06 -22.99 12.72
C LYS A 53 2.09 -22.36 13.75
N LYS A 54 0.80 -22.65 13.48
CA LYS A 54 -0.38 -22.66 14.37
C LYS A 54 -1.15 -21.33 14.52
N ARG A 55 -2.37 -21.37 13.96
CA ARG A 55 -3.58 -20.57 14.25
C ARG A 55 -3.48 -19.06 13.94
N PHE A 56 -4.13 -18.71 12.82
CA PHE A 56 -4.44 -17.37 12.31
C PHE A 56 -5.34 -16.56 13.26
N THR A 57 -4.81 -16.16 14.42
CA THR A 57 -5.48 -15.19 15.28
C THR A 57 -4.43 -14.28 15.90
N THR A 58 -4.70 -12.97 15.87
CA THR A 58 -4.09 -11.91 16.71
C THR A 58 -3.04 -10.98 16.08
N ILE A 59 -3.25 -10.52 14.83
CA ILE A 59 -2.87 -9.14 14.43
C ILE A 59 -3.99 -8.56 13.56
N PHE A 60 -5.23 -8.55 14.07
CA PHE A 60 -6.38 -7.96 13.36
C PHE A 60 -7.06 -6.82 14.14
N ASN A 61 -6.69 -6.57 15.39
CA ASN A 61 -7.49 -5.72 16.28
C ASN A 61 -7.16 -4.22 16.29
N TYR A 62 -6.28 -3.71 15.42
CA TYR A 62 -5.96 -2.27 15.43
C TYR A 62 -6.44 -1.48 14.20
N PHE A 63 -7.02 -2.11 13.19
CA PHE A 63 -7.55 -1.39 12.00
C PHE A 63 -9.02 -1.66 11.69
N THR A 64 -9.69 -2.61 12.37
CA THR A 64 -11.09 -2.99 12.07
C THR A 64 -12.11 -2.56 13.12
N PHE A 65 -11.76 -1.68 14.06
CA PHE A 65 -12.73 -1.13 15.01
C PHE A 65 -13.44 0.10 14.43
N GLY A 66 -14.27 -0.11 13.40
CA GLY A 66 -14.99 1.01 12.79
C GLY A 66 -16.27 0.72 12.03
N PHE A 67 -16.58 -0.51 11.61
CA PHE A 67 -17.76 -0.73 10.76
C PHE A 67 -18.45 -2.06 11.05
N SER A 68 -19.07 -2.16 12.23
CA SER A 68 -20.10 -3.17 12.45
C SER A 68 -21.47 -2.60 12.08
N ALA A 69 -22.00 -3.14 10.98
CA ALA A 69 -23.40 -3.48 10.77
C ALA A 69 -24.45 -2.35 10.67
N ILE A 70 -24.71 -1.84 9.46
CA ILE A 70 -26.04 -1.31 9.08
C ILE A 70 -26.35 -1.66 7.60
N GLY A 71 -27.44 -2.42 7.39
CA GLY A 71 -28.28 -2.43 6.19
C GLY A 71 -27.70 -2.93 4.85
N ARG A 72 -28.09 -4.15 4.42
CA ARG A 72 -27.66 -4.83 3.18
C ARG A 72 -27.85 -4.06 1.85
N MET A 73 -28.62 -2.96 1.81
CA MET A 73 -28.76 -2.08 0.62
C MET A 73 -27.98 -0.77 0.75
N ALA A 74 -27.83 -0.21 1.96
CA ALA A 74 -26.92 0.91 2.22
C ALA A 74 -25.45 0.48 2.07
N HIS A 75 -25.15 -0.78 2.38
CA HIS A 75 -23.83 -1.39 2.18
C HIS A 75 -23.39 -1.40 0.71
N MET A 76 -24.31 -1.55 -0.26
CA MET A 76 -23.94 -1.60 -1.68
C MET A 76 -23.54 -0.24 -2.25
N ALA A 77 -24.26 0.84 -1.89
CA ALA A 77 -23.90 2.20 -2.27
C ALA A 77 -22.62 2.65 -1.54
N TYR A 78 -22.52 2.35 -0.23
CA TYR A 78 -21.33 2.60 0.57
C TYR A 78 -20.10 1.84 0.05
N ASP A 79 -20.26 0.57 -0.34
CA ASP A 79 -19.18 -0.23 -0.93
C ASP A 79 -18.83 0.24 -2.35
N ALA A 80 -19.78 0.81 -3.11
CA ALA A 80 -19.53 1.37 -4.44
C ALA A 80 -18.77 2.70 -4.36
N GLU A 81 -19.21 3.62 -3.50
CA GLU A 81 -18.52 4.90 -3.25
C GLU A 81 -17.09 4.67 -2.74
N ARG A 82 -16.91 3.73 -1.82
CA ARG A 82 -15.58 3.37 -1.31
C ARG A 82 -14.69 2.71 -2.35
N LYS A 83 -15.25 1.89 -3.24
CA LYS A 83 -14.51 1.33 -4.39
C LYS A 83 -14.12 2.41 -5.40
N GLU A 84 -14.97 3.39 -5.61
CA GLU A 84 -14.71 4.52 -6.49
C GLU A 84 -13.66 5.46 -5.90
N GLU A 85 -13.74 5.76 -4.61
CA GLU A 85 -12.71 6.50 -3.86
C GLU A 85 -11.36 5.80 -3.95
N PHE A 86 -11.30 4.49 -3.67
CA PHE A 86 -10.08 3.70 -3.83
C PHE A 86 -9.53 3.76 -5.27
N LYS A 87 -10.41 3.60 -6.27
CA LYS A 87 -10.02 3.66 -7.68
C LYS A 87 -9.45 5.04 -8.03
N ASN A 88 -10.05 6.11 -7.54
CA ASN A 88 -9.62 7.49 -7.77
C ASN A 88 -8.29 7.79 -7.08
N GLU A 89 -8.12 7.41 -5.82
CA GLU A 89 -6.86 7.53 -5.09
C GLU A 89 -5.73 6.76 -5.79
N ARG A 90 -6.01 5.52 -6.20
CA ARG A 90 -5.08 4.67 -6.95
C ARG A 90 -4.66 5.32 -8.27
N MET A 91 -5.61 5.79 -9.07
CA MET A 91 -5.32 6.44 -10.37
C MET A 91 -4.52 7.73 -10.18
N LYS A 92 -4.87 8.55 -9.18
CA LYS A 92 -4.15 9.77 -8.86
C LYS A 92 -2.71 9.48 -8.42
N LEU A 93 -2.52 8.56 -7.48
CA LEU A 93 -1.20 8.15 -7.01
C LEU A 93 -0.34 7.61 -8.16
N GLN A 94 -0.92 6.77 -9.01
CA GLN A 94 -0.25 6.25 -10.20
C GLN A 94 0.19 7.34 -11.17
N GLY A 95 -0.66 8.34 -11.44
CA GLY A 95 -0.28 9.49 -12.26
C GLY A 95 0.90 10.27 -11.67
N GLU A 96 0.87 10.52 -10.36
CA GLU A 96 1.94 11.22 -9.66
C GLU A 96 3.25 10.43 -9.65
N ILE A 97 3.20 9.10 -9.49
CA ILE A 97 4.36 8.22 -9.56
C ILE A 97 4.99 8.27 -10.95
N LYS A 98 4.18 8.16 -12.01
CA LYS A 98 4.67 8.20 -13.39
C LYS A 98 5.29 9.54 -13.76
N ASP A 99 4.68 10.64 -13.31
CA ASP A 99 5.26 11.99 -13.49
C ASP A 99 6.64 12.09 -12.83
N VAL A 100 6.78 11.60 -11.59
CA VAL A 100 8.06 11.60 -10.88
C VAL A 100 9.09 10.67 -11.54
N LEU A 101 8.68 9.50 -12.03
CA LEU A 101 9.57 8.57 -12.74
C LEU A 101 10.05 9.14 -14.08
N ALA A 102 9.21 9.89 -14.79
CA ALA A 102 9.54 10.46 -16.10
C ALA A 102 10.35 11.76 -16.01
N ASN A 103 10.03 12.62 -15.04
CA ASN A 103 10.52 14.01 -15.01
C ASN A 103 11.38 14.32 -13.77
N GLY A 104 11.37 13.45 -12.75
CA GLY A 104 12.05 13.68 -11.48
C GLY A 104 13.52 13.27 -11.50
N SER A 105 14.39 14.14 -10.96
CA SER A 105 15.72 13.72 -10.52
C SER A 105 15.57 12.94 -9.20
N ILE A 106 15.63 11.61 -9.30
CA ILE A 106 15.49 10.67 -8.18
C ILE A 106 16.66 9.69 -8.20
N ASP A 107 17.07 9.27 -7.00
CA ASP A 107 18.07 8.22 -6.82
C ASP A 107 17.53 6.84 -7.24
N ASP A 108 18.44 5.93 -7.56
CA ASP A 108 18.09 4.61 -8.08
C ASP A 108 17.25 3.79 -7.10
N ASN A 109 17.54 3.88 -5.79
CA ASN A 109 16.79 3.17 -4.77
C ASN A 109 15.33 3.65 -4.72
N SER A 110 15.13 4.96 -4.69
CA SER A 110 13.79 5.58 -4.75
C SER A 110 13.06 5.24 -6.05
N ARG A 111 13.78 5.20 -7.19
CA ARG A 111 13.21 4.84 -8.49
C ARG A 111 12.64 3.42 -8.45
N GLU A 112 13.39 2.45 -7.93
CA GLU A 112 12.92 1.06 -7.96
C GLU A 112 11.80 0.80 -6.97
N LEU A 113 11.81 1.47 -5.80
CA LEU A 113 10.67 1.43 -4.89
C LEU A 113 9.40 1.97 -5.55
N LEU A 114 9.49 3.06 -6.32
CA LEU A 114 8.35 3.62 -7.06
C LEU A 114 7.88 2.72 -8.21
N GLN A 115 8.80 2.05 -8.92
CA GLN A 115 8.44 1.10 -9.98
C GLN A 115 7.71 -0.14 -9.41
N ILE A 116 8.21 -0.71 -8.32
CA ILE A 116 7.55 -1.82 -7.62
C ILE A 116 6.16 -1.37 -7.15
N MET A 117 6.03 -0.14 -6.66
CA MET A 117 4.74 0.42 -6.28
C MET A 117 3.77 0.51 -7.46
N ASP A 118 4.19 1.12 -8.59
CA ASP A 118 3.35 1.28 -9.77
C ASP A 118 2.86 -0.07 -10.31
N PHE A 119 3.76 -1.08 -10.29
CA PHE A 119 3.42 -2.45 -10.67
C PHE A 119 2.26 -3.01 -9.84
N TYR A 120 2.33 -2.91 -8.50
CA TYR A 120 1.26 -3.42 -7.62
C TYR A 120 0.03 -2.51 -7.52
N LEU A 121 0.08 -1.29 -8.07
CA LEU A 121 -1.10 -0.43 -8.23
C LEU A 121 -1.93 -0.79 -9.46
N TYR A 122 -1.40 -1.56 -10.42
CA TYR A 122 -2.10 -1.93 -11.66
C TYR A 122 -3.01 -3.16 -11.55
N ASP A 123 -2.71 -4.04 -10.59
CA ASP A 123 -3.33 -5.37 -10.37
C ASP A 123 -4.30 -5.31 -9.19
#